data_AF-A0A0C4Y7Q7-F1
#
_entry.id   AF-A0A0C4Y7Q7-F1
#
_cell.length_a   1.000
_cell.length_b   1.000
_cell.length_c   1.000
_cell.angle_alpha   90.00
_cell.angle_beta   90.00
_cell.angle_gamma   90.00
#
_symmetry.space_group_name_H-M   'P 1'
#
loop_
_entity.id
_entity.type
_entity.pdbx_description
1 polymer ?
#
loop_
_entity_poly.entity_id
_entity_poly.type
_entity_poly.pdbx_seq_one_letter_code
_entity_poly.pdbx_strand_id
1 'polypeptide(L)'
;MKVADLEGALLALWVAKAEGIEQPLGVKLYASGPCLYKETPWGGGEPFDFRPDSRWAHGGPIIDRENIGTMPFFEGGARYWMAAHASAHRGMKGNTPLIAAMRVYVASKFGEEIPEVPL
;
A
#
# COMPACT_ATOMS: atom_id res chain seq x y z
N MET A 1 7.84 5.19 10.88
CA MET A 1 6.36 5.32 10.89
C MET A 1 5.70 3.94 10.90
N LYS A 2 4.45 3.82 11.36
CA LYS A 2 3.72 2.53 11.40
C LYS A 2 3.02 2.25 10.08
N VAL A 3 3.05 1.00 9.62
CA VAL A 3 2.31 0.56 8.43
C VAL A 3 0.80 0.75 8.59
N ALA A 4 0.29 0.56 9.82
CA ALA A 4 -1.12 0.76 10.13
C ALA A 4 -1.62 2.19 9.87
N ASP A 5 -0.71 3.17 9.83
CA ASP A 5 -1.03 4.58 9.61
C ASP A 5 -0.87 4.99 8.13
N LEU A 6 -0.39 4.10 7.26
CA LEU A 6 -0.23 4.40 5.84
C LEU A 6 -1.58 4.59 5.14
N GLU A 7 -1.69 5.64 4.36
CA GLU A 7 -2.87 5.95 3.55
C GLU A 7 -2.51 6.64 2.23
N GLY A 8 -3.46 6.64 1.31
CA GLY A 8 -3.37 7.36 0.04
C GLY A 8 -2.07 7.07 -0.73
N ALA A 9 -1.42 8.13 -1.19
CA ALA A 9 -0.19 8.05 -1.98
C ALA A 9 0.97 7.39 -1.23
N LEU A 10 1.08 7.57 0.09
CA LEU A 10 2.13 6.93 0.88
C LEU A 10 1.91 5.41 0.94
N LEU A 11 0.67 4.95 1.12
CA LEU A 11 0.37 3.52 1.03
C LEU A 11 0.69 2.97 -0.36
N ALA A 12 0.28 3.68 -1.43
CA ALA A 12 0.59 3.27 -2.79
C ALA A 12 2.11 3.21 -3.08
N LEU A 13 2.88 4.16 -2.56
CA LEU A 13 4.35 4.18 -2.68
C LEU A 13 4.97 2.93 -2.04
N TRP A 14 4.55 2.59 -0.81
CA TRP A 14 5.09 1.42 -0.13
C TRP A 14 4.66 0.10 -0.77
N VAL A 15 3.46 0.03 -1.35
CA VAL A 15 3.08 -1.12 -2.18
C VAL A 15 3.95 -1.19 -3.44
N ALA A 16 4.24 -0.06 -4.09
CA ALA A 16 5.10 -0.06 -5.28
C ALA A 16 6.53 -0.55 -4.97
N LYS A 17 7.04 -0.20 -3.78
CA LYS A 17 8.30 -0.73 -3.25
C LYS A 17 8.23 -2.24 -2.97
N ALA A 18 7.14 -2.72 -2.38
CA ALA A 18 6.91 -4.15 -2.14
C ALA A 18 6.83 -4.96 -3.44
N GLU A 19 6.19 -4.40 -4.48
CA GLU A 19 6.12 -4.98 -5.83
C GLU A 19 7.45 -4.89 -6.59
N GLY A 20 8.41 -4.10 -6.10
CA GLY A 20 9.69 -3.89 -6.78
C GLY A 20 9.56 -3.15 -8.11
N ILE A 21 8.57 -2.27 -8.28
CA ILE A 21 8.25 -1.59 -9.55
C ILE A 21 9.41 -0.70 -10.07
N GLU A 22 10.16 -0.08 -9.17
CA GLU A 22 11.19 0.91 -9.52
C GLU A 22 12.33 0.31 -10.35
N GLN A 23 12.83 -0.88 -10.00
CA GLN A 23 14.02 -1.45 -10.66
C GLN A 23 13.77 -1.85 -12.12
N PRO A 24 12.71 -2.61 -12.47
CA PRO A 24 12.46 -3.00 -13.85
C PRO A 24 12.13 -1.82 -14.77
N LEU A 25 11.55 -0.75 -14.22
CA LEU A 25 11.20 0.44 -14.99
C LEU A 25 12.30 1.50 -15.02
N GLY A 26 13.33 1.38 -14.19
CA GLY A 26 14.38 2.40 -14.05
C GLY A 26 13.84 3.75 -13.59
N VAL A 27 12.81 3.74 -12.74
CA VAL A 27 12.15 4.96 -12.22
C VAL A 27 12.34 5.07 -10.72
N LYS A 28 12.28 6.31 -10.21
CA LYS A 28 12.19 6.57 -8.78
C LYS A 28 10.82 7.18 -8.46
N LEU A 29 10.09 6.53 -7.57
CA LEU A 29 8.74 6.90 -7.20
C LEU A 29 8.74 7.68 -5.89
N TYR A 30 7.86 8.68 -5.81
CA TYR A 30 7.63 9.45 -4.59
C TYR A 30 6.15 9.82 -4.47
N ALA A 31 5.69 9.97 -3.24
CA ALA A 31 4.33 10.42 -2.95
C ALA A 31 4.31 11.95 -2.83
N SER A 32 3.32 12.60 -3.44
CA SER A 32 3.10 14.04 -3.25
C SER A 32 1.60 14.32 -3.29
N GLY A 33 1.08 14.89 -2.20
CA GLY A 33 -0.36 15.08 -2.03
C GLY A 33 -1.15 13.78 -2.23
N PRO A 34 -2.21 13.76 -3.06
CA PRO A 34 -3.04 12.57 -3.24
C PRO A 34 -2.45 11.54 -4.20
N CYS A 35 -1.33 11.81 -4.89
CA CYS A 35 -0.86 11.01 -6.02
C CYS A 35 0.58 10.49 -5.87
N LEU A 36 0.87 9.44 -6.63
CA LEU A 36 2.23 8.93 -6.84
C LEU A 36 2.83 9.57 -8.08
N TYR A 37 4.12 9.87 -8.04
CA TYR A 37 4.87 10.48 -9.13
C TYR A 37 6.14 9.68 -9.40
N LYS A 38 6.56 9.64 -10.67
CA LYS A 38 7.91 9.22 -11.04
C LYS A 38 8.78 10.45 -11.29
N GLU A 39 9.99 10.44 -10.76
CA GLU A 39 10.99 11.50 -10.96
C GLU A 39 11.40 11.56 -12.43
N THR A 40 11.48 12.77 -12.98
CA THR A 40 11.90 13.00 -14.37
C THR A 40 13.36 13.45 -14.45
N PRO A 41 14.09 13.17 -15.56
CA PRO A 41 15.50 13.55 -15.70
C PRO A 41 15.78 15.07 -15.65
N TRP A 42 14.77 15.90 -15.89
CA TRP A 42 14.91 17.36 -15.97
C TRP A 42 14.42 18.09 -14.71
N GLY A 43 14.12 17.36 -13.64
CA GLY A 43 13.61 17.89 -12.38
C GLY A 43 12.07 17.89 -12.32
N GLY A 44 11.55 17.61 -11.12
CA GLY A 44 10.12 17.40 -10.88
C GLY A 44 9.67 15.96 -11.15
N GLY A 45 8.36 15.75 -11.23
CA GLY A 45 7.81 14.41 -11.47
C GLY A 45 6.50 14.43 -12.24
N GLU A 46 6.27 13.33 -12.94
CA GLU A 46 5.07 13.07 -13.71
C GLU A 46 4.17 12.06 -12.97
N PRO A 47 2.83 12.17 -13.07
CA PRO A 47 1.93 11.25 -12.40
C PRO A 47 2.20 9.80 -12.77
N PHE A 48 2.24 8.93 -11.77
CA PHE A 48 2.36 7.49 -11.94
C PHE A 48 1.04 6.82 -11.53
N ASP A 49 0.36 6.20 -12.49
CA ASP A 49 -0.97 5.62 -12.25
C ASP A 49 -0.89 4.26 -11.54
N PHE A 50 -0.66 4.30 -10.23
CA PHE A 50 -0.65 3.10 -9.41
C PHE A 50 -1.35 3.38 -8.09
N ARG A 51 -2.54 2.80 -7.94
CA ARG A 51 -3.48 3.03 -6.82
C ARG A 51 -4.09 1.73 -6.30
N PRO A 52 -3.27 0.81 -5.77
CA PRO A 52 -3.75 -0.48 -5.27
C PRO A 52 -4.60 -0.33 -4.00
N ASP A 53 -4.53 0.82 -3.33
CA ASP A 53 -5.31 1.21 -2.16
C ASP A 53 -6.77 1.58 -2.46
N SER A 54 -7.09 1.93 -3.72
CA SER A 54 -8.41 2.44 -4.11
C SER A 54 -8.95 1.93 -5.44
N ARG A 55 -8.13 1.28 -6.27
CA ARG A 55 -8.54 0.68 -7.55
C ARG A 55 -8.36 -0.83 -7.53
N TRP A 56 -9.46 -1.56 -7.70
CA TRP A 56 -9.45 -3.02 -7.75
C TRP A 56 -8.61 -3.60 -8.90
N ALA A 57 -8.53 -2.92 -10.04
CA ALA A 57 -7.67 -3.32 -11.15
C ALA A 57 -6.18 -3.39 -10.76
N HIS A 58 -5.76 -2.65 -9.73
CA HIS A 58 -4.39 -2.64 -9.22
C HIS A 58 -4.23 -3.54 -7.98
N GLY A 59 -5.14 -3.43 -7.01
CA GLY A 59 -5.02 -4.16 -5.74
C GLY A 59 -5.53 -5.60 -5.78
N GLY A 60 -6.52 -5.91 -6.63
CA GLY A 60 -7.11 -7.24 -6.77
C GLY A 60 -6.10 -8.32 -7.16
N PRO A 61 -5.28 -8.10 -8.20
CA PRO A 61 -4.23 -9.06 -8.58
C PRO A 61 -3.21 -9.33 -7.46
N ILE A 62 -2.87 -8.34 -6.63
CA ILE A 62 -1.97 -8.52 -5.48
C ILE A 62 -2.64 -9.39 -4.41
N ILE A 63 -3.92 -9.13 -4.11
CA ILE A 63 -4.70 -9.90 -3.13
C ILE A 63 -4.75 -11.38 -3.52
N ASP A 64 -5.03 -11.67 -4.79
CA ASP A 64 -5.13 -13.03 -5.30
C ASP A 64 -3.76 -13.72 -5.27
N ARG A 65 -2.73 -13.09 -5.84
CA ARG A 65 -1.36 -13.65 -5.91
C ARG A 65 -0.76 -13.94 -4.53
N GLU A 66 -0.98 -13.05 -3.57
CA GLU A 66 -0.42 -13.18 -2.20
C GLU A 66 -1.36 -13.92 -1.25
N ASN A 67 -2.50 -14.44 -1.73
CA ASN A 67 -3.50 -15.15 -0.92
C ASN A 67 -3.95 -14.35 0.32
N ILE A 68 -4.21 -13.05 0.14
CA ILE A 68 -4.61 -12.16 1.24
C ILE A 68 -6.09 -12.37 1.56
N GLY A 69 -6.38 -12.81 2.78
CA GLY A 69 -7.74 -12.92 3.28
C GLY A 69 -8.24 -11.56 3.78
N THR A 70 -9.39 -11.09 3.29
CA THR A 70 -10.04 -9.86 3.79
C THR A 70 -11.42 -10.18 4.36
N MET A 71 -11.75 -9.61 5.52
CA MET A 71 -13.08 -9.75 6.11
C MET A 71 -13.59 -8.45 6.76
N PRO A 72 -14.91 -8.19 6.67
CA PRO A 72 -15.51 -7.05 7.35
C PRO A 72 -15.67 -7.34 8.85
N PHE A 73 -15.48 -6.30 9.66
CA PHE A 73 -15.71 -6.32 11.11
C PHE A 73 -16.62 -5.17 11.53
N PHE A 74 -17.28 -5.40 12.66
CA PHE A 74 -18.03 -4.38 13.37
C PHE A 74 -17.67 -4.45 14.86
N GLU A 75 -17.10 -3.37 15.40
CA GLU A 75 -16.64 -3.30 16.78
C GLU A 75 -16.90 -1.90 17.32
N GLY A 76 -17.45 -1.78 18.53
CA GLY A 76 -17.65 -0.49 19.18
C GLY A 76 -18.51 0.51 18.39
N GLY A 77 -19.44 0.02 17.54
CA GLY A 77 -20.27 0.87 16.68
C GLY A 77 -19.64 1.29 15.35
N ALA A 78 -18.40 0.90 15.08
CA ALA A 78 -17.68 1.25 13.85
C ALA A 78 -17.47 0.02 12.95
N ARG A 79 -17.71 0.20 11.64
CA ARG A 79 -17.40 -0.81 10.62
C ARG A 79 -16.00 -0.57 10.05
N TYR A 80 -15.21 -1.62 9.98
CA TYR A 80 -13.90 -1.60 9.33
C TYR A 80 -13.61 -2.93 8.62
N TRP A 81 -12.51 -2.99 7.90
CA TRP A 81 -12.00 -4.21 7.27
C TRP A 81 -10.73 -4.65 7.96
N MET A 82 -10.56 -5.96 8.09
CA MET A 82 -9.31 -6.58 8.50
C MET A 82 -8.78 -7.45 7.36
N ALA A 83 -7.47 -7.43 7.15
CA ALA A 83 -6.80 -8.32 6.22
C ALA A 83 -5.69 -9.09 6.91
N ALA A 84 -5.50 -10.34 6.51
CA ALA A 84 -4.46 -11.23 7.00
C ALA A 84 -3.63 -11.78 5.84
N HIS A 85 -2.34 -11.96 6.08
CA HIS A 85 -1.38 -12.56 5.16
C HIS A 85 -0.51 -13.54 5.95
N ALA A 86 -0.20 -14.72 5.39
CA ALA A 86 0.50 -15.79 6.10
C ALA A 86 1.87 -15.39 6.65
N SER A 87 2.58 -14.49 5.94
CA SER A 87 3.89 -13.98 6.36
C SER A 87 3.84 -12.71 7.23
N ALA A 88 2.65 -12.17 7.52
CA ALA A 88 2.51 -11.01 8.39
C ALA A 88 2.23 -11.46 9.83
N HIS A 89 2.89 -10.83 10.81
CA HIS A 89 2.75 -11.18 12.23
C HIS A 89 1.35 -10.86 12.78
N ARG A 90 0.70 -9.81 12.25
CA ARG A 90 -0.65 -9.38 12.63
C ARG A 90 -1.44 -9.00 11.39
N GLY A 91 -2.76 -9.16 11.49
CA GLY A 91 -3.68 -8.61 10.51
C GLY A 91 -3.73 -7.09 10.59
N MET A 92 -3.98 -6.43 9.46
CA MET A 92 -4.06 -4.97 9.37
C MET A 92 -5.50 -4.51 9.19
N LYS A 93 -5.84 -3.39 9.84
CA LYS A 93 -7.15 -2.73 9.71
C LYS A 93 -7.13 -1.69 8.58
N GLY A 94 -8.29 -1.47 7.96
CA GLY A 94 -8.50 -0.41 6.98
C GLY A 94 -9.97 -0.04 6.83
N ASN A 95 -10.25 1.14 6.29
CA ASN A 95 -11.63 1.60 6.05
C ASN A 95 -12.26 0.92 4.81
N THR A 96 -11.42 0.32 3.95
CA THR A 96 -11.81 -0.47 2.77
C THR A 96 -11.04 -1.80 2.78
N PRO A 97 -11.53 -2.84 2.07
CA PRO A 97 -10.79 -4.09 1.95
C PRO A 97 -9.42 -3.89 1.30
N LEU A 98 -9.33 -3.00 0.30
CA LEU A 98 -8.07 -2.69 -0.38
C LEU A 98 -7.05 -2.03 0.56
N ILE A 99 -7.45 -1.05 1.38
CA ILE A 99 -6.54 -0.42 2.33
C ILE A 99 -6.02 -1.45 3.35
N ALA A 100 -6.92 -2.27 3.90
CA ALA A 100 -6.53 -3.33 4.84
C ALA A 100 -5.55 -4.32 4.18
N ALA A 101 -5.85 -4.76 2.96
CA ALA A 101 -5.03 -5.69 2.18
C ALA A 101 -3.65 -5.11 1.87
N MET A 102 -3.58 -3.87 1.39
CA MET A 102 -2.32 -3.23 1.04
C MET A 102 -1.45 -2.98 2.27
N ARG A 103 -2.04 -2.64 3.41
CA ARG A 103 -1.30 -2.52 4.68
C ARG A 103 -0.72 -3.87 5.12
N VAL A 104 -1.51 -4.95 5.11
CA VAL A 104 -0.99 -6.27 5.51
C VAL A 104 0.06 -6.77 4.51
N TYR A 105 -0.08 -6.43 3.23
CA TYR A 105 0.91 -6.74 2.21
C TYR A 105 2.25 -6.04 2.47
N VAL A 106 2.23 -4.72 2.69
CA VAL A 106 3.43 -3.96 3.07
C VAL A 106 4.06 -4.53 4.35
N ALA A 107 3.23 -4.85 5.35
CA ALA A 107 3.70 -5.43 6.60
C ALA A 107 4.35 -6.82 6.42
N SER A 108 3.87 -7.62 5.46
CA SER A 108 4.45 -8.92 5.13
C SER A 108 5.84 -8.83 4.51
N LYS A 109 6.19 -7.70 3.88
CA LYS A 109 7.50 -7.49 3.24
C LYS A 109 8.47 -6.71 4.12
N PHE A 110 7.98 -5.76 4.90
CA PHE A 110 8.83 -4.80 5.63
C PHE A 110 8.64 -4.81 7.16
N GLY A 111 7.66 -5.56 7.69
CA GLY A 111 7.29 -5.49 9.10
C GLY A 111 6.30 -4.36 9.41
N GLU A 112 5.92 -4.20 10.69
CA GLU A 112 4.90 -3.23 11.12
C GLU A 112 5.41 -1.78 11.20
N GLU A 113 6.73 -1.61 11.21
CA GLU A 113 7.41 -0.32 11.26
C GLU A 113 8.35 -0.15 10.07
N ILE A 114 8.27 1.01 9.42
CA ILE A 114 9.05 1.34 8.23
C ILE A 114 9.73 2.71 8.40
N PRO A 115 10.84 2.97 7.69
CA PRO A 115 11.48 4.28 7.67
C PRO A 115 10.51 5.39 7.31
N GLU A 116 10.72 6.58 7.86
CA GLU A 116 10.01 7.77 7.39
C GLU A 116 10.45 8.12 5.97
N VAL A 117 9.49 8.55 5.14
CA VAL A 117 9.77 9.09 3.82
C VAL A 117 9.84 10.60 3.99
N PRO A 118 10.95 11.27 3.64
CA PRO A 118 11.01 12.73 3.65
C PRO A 118 9.91 13.27 2.71
N LEU A 119 9.08 14.16 3.24
CA LEU A 119 8.06 14.88 2.48
C LEU A 119 8.67 15.98 1.62
#